data_AF-A0A1I4PQN0-F1
#
_entry.id   AF-A0A1I4PQN0-F1
#
_cell.length_a   1.000
_cell.length_b   1.000
_cell.length_c   1.000
_cell.angle_alpha   90.00
_cell.angle_beta   90.00
_cell.angle_gamma   90.00
#
_symmetry.space_group_name_H-M   'P 1'
#
loop_
_entity.id
_entity.type
_entity.pdbx_description
1 polymer ?
#
loop_
_entity_poly.entity_id
_entity_poly.type
_entity_poly.pdbx_seq_one_letter_code
_entity_poly.pdbx_strand_id
1 'polypeptide(L)'
;MAMNINLTPQLEEMVRQKVVSGLYTSASEVVREALRLMEEKDQLRAARLAQLRQEIQDGLDSGPAVAWDAEALKHAGRARRKAKSGGEA
;
A
#
# COMPACT_ATOMS: atom_id res chain seq x y z
N MET A 1 -2.62 -30.30 -11.33
CA MET A 1 -2.40 -30.08 -12.77
C MET A 1 -1.02 -29.45 -12.96
N ALA A 2 -0.20 -29.97 -13.88
CA ALA A 2 1.10 -29.37 -14.18
C ALA A 2 0.91 -28.24 -15.22
N MET A 3 1.46 -27.07 -14.96
CA MET A 3 1.48 -25.93 -15.87
C MET A 3 2.91 -25.73 -16.35
N ASN A 4 3.11 -25.69 -17.67
CA ASN A 4 4.42 -25.41 -18.24
C ASN A 4 4.56 -23.90 -18.48
N ILE A 5 5.64 -23.30 -17.99
CA ILE A 5 5.87 -21.85 -18.05
C ILE A 5 7.27 -21.63 -18.61
N ASN A 6 7.36 -20.84 -19.68
CA ASN A 6 8.65 -20.44 -20.22
C ASN A 6 9.15 -19.21 -19.46
N LEU A 7 10.33 -19.33 -18.87
CA LEU A 7 11.02 -18.23 -18.20
C LEU A 7 12.10 -17.65 -19.11
N THR A 8 12.41 -16.36 -18.92
CA THR A 8 13.61 -15.80 -19.53
C THR A 8 14.86 -16.39 -18.85
N PRO A 9 16.01 -16.44 -19.52
CA PRO A 9 17.24 -16.98 -18.94
C PRO A 9 17.62 -16.35 -17.59
N GLN A 10 17.34 -15.06 -17.42
CA GLN A 10 17.61 -14.33 -16.17
C GLN A 10 16.71 -14.80 -15.03
N LEU A 11 15.43 -15.06 -15.30
CA LEU A 11 14.48 -15.56 -14.29
C LEU A 11 14.80 -17.00 -13.92
N GLU A 12 15.21 -17.82 -14.89
CA GLU A 12 15.64 -19.19 -14.64
C GLU A 12 16.87 -19.25 -13.73
N GLU A 13 17.89 -18.43 -14.00
CA GLU A 13 19.07 -18.32 -13.12
C GLU A 13 18.68 -17.90 -11.71
N MET A 14 17.80 -16.90 -11.56
CA MET A 14 17.31 -16.46 -10.26
C MET A 14 16.59 -17.59 -9.49
N VAL A 15 15.74 -18.37 -10.17
CA VAL A 15 15.04 -19.51 -9.57
C VAL A 15 16.04 -20.59 -9.16
N ARG A 16 17.00 -20.92 -10.04
CA ARG A 16 18.07 -21.88 -9.76
C ARG A 16 18.88 -21.47 -8.53
N GLN A 17 19.32 -20.22 -8.42
CA GLN A 17 20.07 -19.72 -7.27
C GLN A 17 19.30 -19.84 -5.96
N LYS A 18 17.98 -19.58 -5.98
CA LYS A 18 17.11 -19.71 -4.79
C LYS A 18 16.93 -21.15 -4.34
N VAL A 19 16.93 -22.11 -5.26
CA VAL A 19 16.88 -23.54 -4.91
C VAL A 19 18.24 -24.01 -4.39
N VAL A 20 19.34 -23.62 -5.06
CA VAL A 20 20.71 -23.99 -4.68
C VAL A 20 21.08 -23.45 -3.29
N SER A 21 20.55 -22.30 -2.88
CA SER A 21 20.79 -21.78 -1.53
C SER A 21 20.15 -22.63 -0.40
N GLY A 22 19.33 -23.62 -0.75
CA GLY A 22 18.62 -24.48 0.21
C GLY A 22 17.40 -23.84 0.86
N LEU A 23 17.08 -22.59 0.51
CA LEU A 23 15.88 -21.89 1.01
C LEU A 23 14.58 -22.45 0.42
N TYR A 24 14.66 -23.08 -0.76
CA TYR A 24 13.52 -23.67 -1.47
C TYR A 24 13.89 -25.05 -1.98
N THR A 25 12.94 -25.98 -1.91
CA THR A 25 13.10 -27.37 -2.32
C THR A 25 12.91 -27.60 -3.82
N SER A 26 12.23 -26.68 -4.50
CA SER A 26 11.93 -26.80 -5.93
C SER A 26 11.64 -25.46 -6.60
N ALA A 27 11.80 -25.41 -7.92
CA ALA A 27 11.41 -24.25 -8.73
C ALA A 27 9.91 -23.91 -8.56
N SER A 28 9.05 -24.93 -8.45
CA SER A 28 7.62 -24.72 -8.23
C SER A 28 7.32 -24.04 -6.90
N GLU A 29 8.13 -24.27 -5.87
CA GLU A 29 7.99 -23.60 -4.58
C GLU A 29 8.38 -22.12 -4.67
N VAL A 30 9.48 -21.81 -5.35
CA VAL A 30 9.91 -20.44 -5.63
C VAL A 30 8.82 -19.66 -6.37
N VAL A 31 8.23 -20.28 -7.41
CA VAL A 31 7.16 -19.65 -8.19
C VAL A 31 5.90 -19.44 -7.37
N ARG A 32 5.50 -20.42 -6.53
CA ARG A 32 4.34 -20.27 -5.64
C ARG A 32 4.52 -19.10 -4.66
N GLU A 33 5.68 -18.98 -4.03
CA GLU A 33 5.93 -17.88 -3.10
C GLU A 33 5.99 -16.53 -3.85
N ALA A 34 6.59 -16.49 -5.03
CA ALA A 34 6.61 -15.28 -5.85
C ALA A 34 5.18 -14.81 -6.23
N LEU A 35 4.30 -15.75 -6.60
CA LEU A 35 2.89 -15.44 -6.87
C LEU A 35 2.14 -15.00 -5.62
N ARG A 36 2.42 -15.61 -4.45
CA ARG A 36 1.84 -15.20 -3.17
C ARG A 36 2.20 -13.76 -2.81
N LEU A 37 3.47 -13.38 -2.99
CA LEU A 37 3.94 -12.02 -2.77
C LEU A 37 3.37 -11.02 -3.80
N MET A 38 3.17 -11.47 -5.04
CA MET A 38 2.53 -10.66 -6.08
C MET A 38 1.07 -10.35 -5.73
N GLU A 39 0.32 -11.38 -5.32
CA GLU A 39 -1.07 -11.27 -4.85
C GLU A 39 -1.17 -10.31 -3.65
N GLU A 40 -0.32 -10.48 -2.63
CA GLU A 40 -0.30 -9.60 -1.46
C GLU A 40 -0.08 -8.12 -1.85
N LYS A 41 0.86 -7.88 -2.76
CA LYS A 41 1.14 -6.53 -3.26
C LYS A 41 -0.05 -5.95 -4.04
N ASP A 42 -0.73 -6.75 -4.83
CA ASP A 42 -1.90 -6.31 -5.59
C ASP A 42 -3.08 -6.02 -4.66
N GLN A 43 -3.30 -6.84 -3.62
CA GLN A 43 -4.31 -6.59 -2.59
C GLN A 43 -4.03 -5.29 -1.82
N LEU A 44 -2.78 -5.06 -1.41
CA LEU A 44 -2.38 -3.81 -0.76
C LEU A 44 -2.59 -2.59 -1.67
N ARG A 45 -2.27 -2.71 -2.96
CA ARG A 45 -2.51 -1.64 -3.93
C ARG A 45 -4.00 -1.36 -4.10
N ALA A 46 -4.82 -2.41 -4.20
CA ALA A 46 -6.27 -2.28 -4.33
C ALA A 46 -6.89 -1.61 -3.10
N ALA A 47 -6.47 -2.03 -1.89
CA ALA A 47 -6.93 -1.44 -0.63
C ALA A 47 -6.59 0.06 -0.53
N ARG A 48 -5.34 0.44 -0.85
CA ARG A 48 -4.92 1.86 -0.88
C ARG A 48 -5.72 2.68 -1.87
N LEU A 49 -5.99 2.13 -3.05
CA LEU A 49 -6.78 2.83 -4.07
C LEU A 49 -8.25 2.99 -3.63
N ALA A 50 -8.82 1.96 -3.01
CA ALA A 50 -10.17 2.03 -2.45
C ALA A 50 -10.26 3.09 -1.35
N GLN A 51 -9.28 3.11 -0.43
CA GLN A 51 -9.19 4.14 0.61
C GLN A 51 -9.10 5.54 0.01
N LEU A 52 -8.20 5.77 -0.95
CA LEU A 52 -8.05 7.08 -1.59
C LEU A 52 -9.35 7.55 -2.26
N ARG A 53 -10.06 6.64 -2.94
CA ARG A 53 -11.36 6.95 -3.54
C ARG A 53 -12.38 7.34 -2.49
N GLN A 54 -12.40 6.65 -1.36
CA GLN A 54 -13.29 6.99 -0.25
C GLN A 54 -12.95 8.37 0.33
N GLU A 55 -11.68 8.66 0.59
CA GLU A 55 -11.24 9.96 1.12
C GLU A 55 -11.58 11.12 0.18
N ILE A 56 -11.48 10.91 -1.13
CA ILE A 56 -11.92 11.89 -2.14
C ILE A 56 -13.43 12.07 -2.06
N GLN A 57 -14.21 10.98 -1.98
CA GLN A 57 -15.67 11.06 -1.90
C GLN A 57 -16.10 11.78 -0.61
N ASP A 58 -15.51 11.45 0.53
CA ASP A 58 -15.74 12.11 1.81
C ASP A 58 -15.44 13.62 1.71
N GLY A 59 -14.37 13.98 0.99
CA GLY A 59 -14.03 15.38 0.70
C GLY A 59 -15.06 16.08 -0.18
N LEU A 60 -15.57 15.42 -1.22
CA LEU A 60 -16.63 15.95 -2.08
C LEU A 60 -17.95 16.13 -1.31
N ASP A 61 -18.25 15.21 -0.39
CA ASP A 61 -19.46 15.23 0.43
C ASP A 61 -19.32 16.16 1.67
N SER A 62 -18.12 16.69 1.92
CA SER A 62 -17.83 17.56 3.08
C SER A 62 -18.44 18.97 3.01
N GLY A 63 -19.08 19.30 1.88
CA GLY A 63 -19.73 20.58 1.64
C GLY A 63 -19.02 21.42 0.57
N PRO A 64 -19.49 22.66 0.34
CA PRO A 64 -18.96 23.50 -0.71
C PRO A 64 -17.50 23.88 -0.43
N ALA A 65 -16.68 23.85 -1.48
CA ALA A 65 -15.30 24.32 -1.41
C ALA A 65 -15.25 25.81 -1.04
N VAL A 66 -14.35 26.14 -0.11
CA VAL A 66 -14.10 27.52 0.32
C VAL A 66 -12.72 27.98 -0.16
N ALA A 67 -12.52 29.30 -0.25
CA ALA A 67 -11.22 29.86 -0.61
C ALA A 67 -10.14 29.43 0.39
N TRP A 68 -8.98 29.05 -0.13
CA TRP A 68 -7.85 28.61 0.68
C TRP A 68 -7.13 29.79 1.33
N ASP A 69 -7.04 29.79 2.67
CA ASP A 69 -6.24 30.74 3.46
C ASP A 69 -5.39 29.98 4.49
N ALA A 70 -4.09 29.91 4.22
CA ALA A 70 -3.15 29.19 5.06
C ALA A 70 -2.96 29.83 6.46
N GLU A 71 -3.03 31.15 6.59
CA GLU A 71 -2.83 31.82 7.88
C GLU A 71 -4.06 31.64 8.77
N ALA A 72 -5.26 31.81 8.22
CA ALA A 72 -6.50 31.52 8.93
C ALA A 72 -6.55 30.05 9.42
N LEU A 73 -6.18 29.09 8.57
CA LEU A 73 -6.10 27.67 8.93
C LEU A 73 -5.10 27.41 10.07
N LYS A 74 -3.89 27.97 9.99
CA LYS A 74 -2.89 27.84 11.07
C LYS A 74 -3.38 28.45 12.38
N HIS A 75 -4.01 29.63 12.33
CA HIS A 75 -4.58 30.28 13.51
C HIS A 75 -5.67 29.42 14.16
N ALA A 76 -6.62 28.90 13.38
CA ALA A 76 -7.67 28.01 13.86
C ALA A 76 -7.11 26.70 14.44
N GLY A 77 -6.11 26.11 13.79
CA GLY A 77 -5.42 24.90 14.27
C GLY A 77 -4.72 25.10 15.62
N ARG A 78 -4.00 26.22 15.79
CA ARG A 78 -3.34 26.57 17.06
C ARG A 78 -4.35 26.82 18.19
N ALA A 79 -5.46 27.49 17.89
CA ALA A 79 -6.53 27.71 18.87
C ALA A 79 -7.15 26.39 19.35
N ARG A 80 -7.48 25.46 18.43
CA ARG A 80 -7.98 24.11 18.79
C ARG A 80 -6.99 23.33 19.65
N ARG A 81 -5.68 23.41 19.37
CA ARG A 81 -4.66 22.71 20.14
C ARG A 81 -4.57 23.23 21.59
N LYS A 82 -4.58 24.56 21.78
CA LYS A 82 -4.58 25.19 23.10
C LYS A 82 -5.83 24.82 23.93
N ALA A 83 -7.00 24.76 23.29
CA ALA A 83 -8.25 24.35 23.93
C ALA A 83 -8.21 22.87 24.39
N LYS A 84 -7.60 21.98 23.61
CA LYS A 84 -7.42 20.57 24.00
C LYS A 84 -6.42 20.38 25.14
N SER A 85 -5.34 21.18 25.19
CA SER A 85 -4.34 21.09 26.26
C SER A 85 -4.76 21.75 27.58
N GLY A 86 -5.83 22.55 27.58
CA GLY A 86 -6.36 23.21 28.78
C GLY A 86 -7.51 22.48 29.47
N GLY A 87 -7.98 21.36 28.91
CA GLY A 87 -9.09 20.55 29.45
C GLY A 87 -8.66 19.27 30.17
N GLU A 88 -7.35 19.12 30.45
CA GLU A 88 -6.75 17.96 31.11
C GLU A 88 -6.12 18.34 32.47
N ALA A 89 -6.69 19.35 33.14
CA ALA A 89 -6.33 19.80 34.48
C ALA A 89 -7.58 19.88 35.38
#